data_AF-N8WWD6-F1
#
_entry.id   AF-N8WWD6-F1
#
_cell.length_a   1.000
_cell.length_b   1.000
_cell.length_c   1.000
_cell.angle_alpha   90.00
_cell.angle_beta   90.00
_cell.angle_gamma   90.00
#
_symmetry.space_group_name_H-M   'P 1'
#
loop_
_entity.id
_entity.type
_entity.pdbx_description
1 polymer ?
#
loop_
_entity_poly.entity_id
_entity_poly.type
_entity_poly.pdbx_seq_one_letter_code
_entity_poly.pdbx_strand_id
1 'polypeptide(L)'
;MFKDTPEAIVVTMDSIVKPPPIVVNMESISPEPIIMGGVDLIHDWFTLINSAPFQMFCCETRAQGEQGTHNIDDWIKQIIEPEVLADESKLFNEFEAWHTAKGYWPNETVYGELK
;
A
#
# COMPACT_ATOMS: atom_id res chain seq x y z
N MET A 1 6.13 -30.33 -69.55
CA MET A 1 5.32 -29.28 -68.90
C MET A 1 4.25 -30.00 -68.09
N PHE A 2 4.52 -30.27 -66.82
CA PHE A 2 3.62 -31.05 -65.95
C PHE A 2 3.15 -30.16 -64.79
N LYS A 3 1.84 -30.17 -64.58
CA LYS A 3 1.11 -29.45 -63.53
C LYS A 3 1.41 -30.10 -62.18
N ASP A 4 1.58 -29.29 -61.14
CA ASP A 4 1.48 -29.75 -59.76
C ASP A 4 0.79 -28.68 -58.90
N THR A 5 -0.15 -29.13 -58.09
CA THR A 5 -1.08 -28.38 -57.22
C THR A 5 -0.38 -27.92 -55.93
N PRO A 6 -0.80 -26.81 -55.28
CA PRO A 6 -0.16 -26.36 -54.04
C PRO A 6 -0.61 -27.19 -52.82
N GLU A 7 0.32 -27.92 -52.21
CA GLU A 7 0.18 -28.55 -50.88
C GLU A 7 0.18 -27.50 -49.75
N ALA A 8 -0.55 -27.81 -48.69
CA ALA A 8 -0.85 -26.94 -47.56
C ALA A 8 0.41 -26.51 -46.77
N ILE A 9 0.49 -25.21 -46.46
CA ILE A 9 1.53 -24.65 -45.58
C ILE A 9 1.13 -24.91 -44.13
N VAL A 10 1.85 -25.82 -43.47
CA VAL A 10 1.81 -26.02 -42.01
C VAL A 10 2.61 -24.90 -41.34
N VAL A 11 1.92 -24.02 -40.59
CA VAL A 11 2.57 -22.99 -39.77
C VAL A 11 2.90 -23.57 -38.40
N THR A 12 4.18 -23.87 -38.17
CA THR A 12 4.72 -24.20 -36.84
C THR A 12 4.69 -22.95 -35.94
N MET A 13 3.99 -23.04 -34.81
CA MET A 13 3.95 -22.01 -33.76
C MET A 13 5.30 -21.96 -33.02
N ASP A 14 5.96 -20.81 -33.08
CA ASP A 14 7.18 -20.48 -32.34
C ASP A 14 6.85 -20.14 -30.88
N SER A 15 7.75 -20.49 -29.96
CA SER A 15 7.54 -20.49 -28.51
C SER A 15 7.43 -19.07 -27.93
N ILE A 16 6.31 -18.75 -27.29
CA ILE A 16 6.08 -17.47 -26.61
C ILE A 16 6.84 -17.46 -25.26
N VAL A 17 8.08 -16.99 -25.25
CA VAL A 17 8.86 -16.81 -24.01
C VAL A 17 8.62 -15.40 -23.46
N LYS A 18 8.14 -15.30 -22.21
CA LYS A 18 7.88 -14.01 -21.53
C LYS A 18 9.20 -13.27 -21.24
N PRO A 19 9.22 -11.92 -21.31
CA PRO A 19 10.41 -11.13 -20.98
C PRO A 19 10.78 -11.30 -19.49
N PRO A 20 12.08 -11.21 -19.15
CA PRO A 20 12.57 -11.46 -17.80
C PRO A 20 12.00 -10.45 -16.79
N PRO A 21 11.78 -10.85 -15.52
CA PRO A 21 11.28 -9.97 -14.48
C PRO A 21 12.22 -8.78 -14.24
N ILE A 22 11.66 -7.56 -14.24
CA ILE A 22 12.39 -6.35 -13.87
C ILE A 22 12.42 -6.27 -12.34
N VAL A 23 13.62 -6.30 -11.76
CA VAL A 23 13.86 -6.08 -10.33
C VAL A 23 14.08 -4.59 -10.12
N VAL A 24 13.10 -3.90 -9.55
CA VAL A 24 13.24 -2.49 -9.15
C VAL A 24 13.68 -2.48 -7.69
N ASN A 25 14.93 -2.07 -7.43
CA ASN A 25 15.37 -1.77 -6.07
C ASN A 25 14.71 -0.46 -5.63
N MET A 26 13.77 -0.54 -4.68
CA MET A 26 13.31 0.63 -3.93
C MET A 26 14.30 0.87 -2.78
N GLU A 27 15.05 1.96 -2.87
CA GLU A 27 15.79 2.48 -1.71
C GLU A 27 14.82 3.34 -0.90
N SER A 28 14.54 2.94 0.35
CA SER A 28 13.71 3.71 1.28
C SER A 28 14.48 4.93 1.78
N ILE A 29 13.88 6.10 1.63
CA ILE A 29 14.26 7.34 2.30
C ILE A 29 13.69 7.30 3.72
N SER A 30 14.53 7.51 4.75
CA SER A 30 14.04 7.66 6.12
C SER A 30 13.11 8.88 6.21
N PRO A 31 11.88 8.72 6.68
CA PRO A 31 10.95 9.82 6.85
C PRO A 31 11.46 10.78 7.92
N GLU A 32 11.53 12.08 7.59
CA GLU A 32 11.80 13.12 8.58
C GLU A 32 10.56 13.31 9.46
N PRO A 33 10.70 13.41 10.79
CA PRO A 33 9.57 13.52 11.70
C PRO A 33 8.79 14.82 11.45
N ILE A 34 7.49 14.69 11.19
CA ILE A 34 6.61 15.85 11.01
C ILE A 34 6.19 16.40 12.37
N ILE A 35 6.37 17.70 12.56
CA ILE A 35 5.82 18.43 13.70
C ILE A 35 4.34 18.75 13.38
N MET A 36 3.42 17.91 13.84
CA MET A 36 1.98 18.15 13.73
C MET A 36 1.55 19.08 14.88
N GLY A 37 1.22 20.34 14.59
CA GLY A 37 0.67 21.27 15.60
C GLY A 37 1.62 21.74 16.72
N GLY A 38 2.92 21.43 16.65
CA GLY A 38 3.91 21.86 17.66
C GLY A 38 4.00 20.95 18.90
N VAL A 39 3.47 19.73 18.82
CA VAL A 39 3.61 18.69 19.85
C VAL A 39 4.64 17.64 19.42
N ASP A 40 5.47 17.19 20.36
CA ASP A 40 6.35 16.03 20.18
C ASP A 40 5.48 14.76 20.20
N LEU A 41 5.25 14.18 19.03
CA LEU A 41 4.54 12.91 18.87
C LEU A 41 5.51 11.75 19.10
N ILE A 42 5.01 10.68 19.73
CA ILE A 42 5.78 9.49 20.08
C ILE A 42 6.04 8.62 18.84
N HIS A 43 5.07 8.55 17.95
CA HIS A 43 5.07 7.74 16.73
C HIS A 43 5.21 8.61 15.48
N ASP A 44 5.80 8.03 14.44
CA ASP A 44 5.87 8.66 13.13
C ASP A 44 4.55 8.52 12.37
N TRP A 45 3.63 9.44 12.66
CA TRP A 45 2.33 9.50 12.00
C TRP A 45 2.42 9.82 10.52
N PHE A 46 3.49 10.46 10.06
CA PHE A 46 3.66 10.68 8.63
C PHE A 46 3.84 9.36 7.91
N THR A 47 4.71 8.50 8.41
CA THR A 47 4.91 7.16 7.84
C THR A 47 3.64 6.32 7.96
N LEU A 48 3.00 6.34 9.12
CA LEU A 48 1.77 5.57 9.35
C LEU A 48 0.67 6.00 8.39
N ILE A 49 0.34 7.29 8.27
CA ILE A 49 -0.75 7.77 7.41
C ILE A 49 -0.52 7.43 5.93
N ASN A 50 0.73 7.39 5.48
CA ASN A 50 1.09 7.00 4.11
C ASN A 50 1.22 5.48 3.91
N SER A 51 1.13 4.68 4.97
CA SER A 51 1.22 3.23 4.87
C SER A 51 -0.10 2.63 4.38
N ALA A 52 -0.01 1.68 3.45
CA ALA A 52 -1.16 0.91 2.97
C ALA A 52 -2.00 0.25 4.09
N PRO A 53 -1.42 -0.41 5.13
CA PRO A 53 -2.21 -0.99 6.20
C PRO A 53 -3.01 0.06 6.98
N PHE A 54 -2.43 1.22 7.26
CA PHE A 54 -3.11 2.27 8.00
C PHE A 54 -4.20 2.96 7.18
N GLN A 55 -3.95 3.21 5.89
CA GLN A 55 -4.98 3.70 4.97
C GLN A 55 -6.18 2.74 4.91
N MET A 56 -5.93 1.43 4.87
CA MET A 56 -6.97 0.41 4.92
C MET A 56 -7.70 0.39 6.27
N PHE A 57 -7.00 0.52 7.39
CA PHE A 57 -7.60 0.65 8.72
C PHE A 57 -8.57 1.85 8.79
N CYS A 58 -8.15 3.01 8.31
CA CYS A 58 -8.99 4.21 8.28
C CYS A 58 -10.21 4.00 7.37
N CYS A 59 -10.03 3.39 6.20
CA CYS A 59 -11.14 3.06 5.31
C CYS A 59 -12.17 2.13 5.96
N GLU A 60 -11.74 1.16 6.78
CA GLU A 60 -12.66 0.22 7.41
C GLU A 60 -13.35 0.79 8.66
N THR A 61 -12.68 1.66 9.42
CA THR A 61 -13.13 2.09 10.75
C THR A 61 -13.71 3.50 10.79
N ARG A 62 -13.29 4.37 9.85
CA ARG A 62 -13.59 5.81 9.87
C ARG A 62 -14.24 6.33 8.60
N ALA A 63 -14.10 5.64 7.46
CA ALA A 63 -14.71 6.13 6.22
C ALA A 63 -16.24 6.23 6.36
N GLN A 64 -16.79 7.38 5.99
CA GLN A 64 -18.22 7.64 5.95
C GLN A 64 -18.71 7.85 4.52
N GLY A 65 -19.70 7.06 4.10
CA GLY A 65 -20.40 7.27 2.82
C GLY A 65 -19.50 7.13 1.58
N GLU A 66 -19.50 8.16 0.72
CA GLU A 66 -18.72 8.21 -0.53
C GLU A 66 -17.25 8.64 -0.35
N GLN A 67 -16.71 8.54 0.87
CA GLN A 67 -15.26 8.67 1.11
C GLN A 67 -14.53 7.49 0.44
N GLY A 68 -14.32 7.62 -0.86
CA GLY A 68 -13.62 6.66 -1.68
C GLY A 68 -12.10 6.77 -1.55
N THR A 69 -11.41 5.85 -2.19
CA THR A 69 -9.95 5.76 -2.26
C THR A 69 -9.28 6.96 -2.96
N HIS A 70 -10.06 7.83 -3.62
CA HIS A 70 -9.54 8.88 -4.50
C HIS A 70 -8.92 10.09 -3.77
N ASN A 71 -9.26 10.32 -2.50
CA ASN A 71 -8.74 11.43 -1.69
C ASN A 71 -8.27 10.96 -0.31
N ILE A 72 -7.80 9.72 -0.22
CA ILE A 72 -7.52 9.03 1.05
C ILE A 72 -6.57 9.83 1.94
N ASP A 73 -5.53 10.42 1.35
CA ASP A 73 -4.53 11.19 2.11
C ASP A 73 -5.05 12.49 2.71
N ASP A 74 -6.04 13.14 2.07
CA ASP A 74 -6.57 14.43 2.53
C ASP A 74 -7.58 14.23 3.67
N TRP A 75 -8.53 13.30 3.51
CA TRP A 75 -9.54 13.07 4.55
C TRP A 75 -9.00 12.28 5.74
N ILE A 76 -8.04 11.36 5.54
CA ILE A 76 -7.41 10.66 6.67
C ILE A 76 -6.70 11.67 7.56
N LYS A 77 -5.92 12.60 7.01
CA LYS A 77 -5.25 13.64 7.81
C LYS A 77 -6.25 14.45 8.64
N GLN A 78 -7.36 14.87 8.04
CA GLN A 78 -8.40 15.65 8.73
C GLN A 78 -9.06 14.89 9.89
N ILE A 79 -9.19 13.56 9.81
CA ILE A 79 -9.79 12.75 10.88
C ILE A 79 -8.75 12.34 11.93
N ILE A 80 -7.54 12.00 11.49
CA ILE A 80 -6.49 11.45 12.35
C ILE A 80 -5.79 12.55 13.15
N GLU A 81 -5.55 13.73 12.57
CA GLU A 81 -4.91 14.86 13.28
C GLU A 81 -5.58 15.18 14.64
N PRO A 82 -6.91 15.39 14.73
CA PRO A 82 -7.53 15.64 16.04
C PRO A 82 -7.51 14.43 16.98
N GLU A 83 -7.50 13.20 16.48
CA GLU A 83 -7.40 12.00 17.31
C GLU A 83 -6.01 11.80 17.89
N VAL A 84 -4.97 12.04 17.08
CA VAL A 84 -3.56 12.00 17.51
C VAL A 84 -3.29 13.08 18.55
N LEU A 85 -3.78 14.30 18.33
CA LEU A 85 -3.64 15.40 19.29
C LEU A 85 -4.42 15.17 20.59
N ALA A 86 -5.48 14.35 20.56
CA ALA A 86 -6.27 14.03 21.74
C ALA A 86 -5.64 12.88 22.56
N ASP A 87 -5.33 11.76 21.91
CA ASP A 87 -4.74 10.57 22.54
C ASP A 87 -4.07 9.68 21.48
N GLU A 88 -2.85 10.07 21.11
CA GLU A 88 -1.98 9.34 20.19
C GLU A 88 -1.85 7.84 20.53
N SER A 89 -1.58 7.53 21.80
CA SER A 89 -1.32 6.15 22.24
C SER A 89 -2.53 5.26 22.05
N LYS A 90 -3.74 5.79 22.32
CA LYS A 90 -4.98 5.06 22.10
C LYS A 90 -5.16 4.70 20.63
N LEU A 91 -5.01 5.67 19.73
CA LEU A 91 -5.18 5.45 18.30
C LEU A 91 -4.16 4.44 17.75
N PHE A 92 -2.89 4.57 18.17
CA PHE A 92 -1.84 3.64 17.77
C PHE A 92 -2.14 2.20 18.24
N ASN A 93 -2.58 2.02 19.48
CA ASN A 93 -2.96 0.70 20.02
C ASN A 93 -4.16 0.09 19.28
N GLU A 94 -5.16 0.90 18.90
CA GLU A 94 -6.30 0.43 18.09
C GLU A 94 -5.84 -0.06 16.72
N PHE A 95 -4.94 0.68 16.07
CA PHE A 95 -4.35 0.29 14.80
C PHE A 95 -3.49 -0.98 14.92
N GLU A 96 -2.62 -1.08 15.92
CA GLU A 96 -1.79 -2.28 16.17
C GLU A 96 -2.65 -3.53 16.38
N ALA A 97 -3.72 -3.41 17.18
CA ALA A 97 -4.65 -4.49 17.41
C ALA A 97 -5.36 -4.92 16.12
N TRP A 98 -5.81 -3.96 15.30
CA TRP A 98 -6.41 -4.24 14.00
C TRP A 98 -5.42 -4.90 13.03
N HIS A 99 -4.19 -4.38 12.95
CA HIS A 99 -3.13 -4.89 12.07
C HIS A 99 -2.79 -6.35 12.42
N THR A 100 -2.63 -6.63 13.72
CA THR A 100 -2.39 -7.98 14.24
C THR A 100 -3.57 -8.91 13.97
N ALA A 101 -4.81 -8.42 14.13
CA ALA A 101 -6.01 -9.23 13.89
C ALA A 101 -6.22 -9.59 12.42
N LYS A 102 -5.83 -8.72 11.48
CA LYS A 102 -5.92 -8.99 10.03
C LYS A 102 -4.96 -10.09 9.59
N GLY A 103 -3.73 -10.08 10.10
CA GLY A 103 -2.72 -11.09 9.77
C GLY A 103 -2.29 -11.13 8.30
N TYR A 104 -2.67 -10.15 7.48
CA TYR A 104 -2.33 -10.06 6.06
C TYR A 104 -0.86 -9.69 5.81
N TRP A 105 -0.22 -9.10 6.82
CA TRP A 105 1.16 -8.61 6.74
C TRP A 105 2.07 -9.33 7.74
N PRO A 106 2.30 -10.65 7.58
CA PRO A 106 3.16 -11.41 8.49
C PRO A 106 4.63 -10.92 8.44
N ASN A 107 5.04 -10.43 7.26
CA ASN A 107 6.40 -9.99 6.97
C ASN A 107 6.60 -8.47 7.10
N GLU A 108 5.60 -7.72 7.59
CA GLU A 108 5.75 -6.28 7.81
C GLU A 108 5.62 -5.93 9.30
N THR A 109 6.24 -4.81 9.67
CA THR A 109 6.01 -4.12 10.94
C THR A 109 4.69 -3.36 10.87
N VAL A 110 4.19 -2.89 12.02
CA VAL A 110 3.01 -1.99 12.07
C VAL A 110 3.23 -0.70 11.28
N TYR A 111 4.49 -0.30 11.05
CA TYR A 111 4.83 0.87 10.23
C TYR A 111 4.86 0.56 8.73
N GLY A 112 4.55 -0.67 8.31
CA GLY A 112 4.59 -1.09 6.90
C GLY A 112 6.00 -1.38 6.38
N GLU A 113 6.98 -1.53 7.27
CA GLU A 113 8.36 -1.88 6.89
C GLU A 113 8.50 -3.40 6.80
N LEU A 114 9.19 -3.90 5.77
CA LEU A 114 9.51 -5.34 5.66
C LEU A 114 10.49 -5.75 6.78
N LYS A 115 10.19 -6.87 7.43
CA LYS A 115 11.04 -7.50 8.46
C LYS A 115 12.29 -8.16 7.90
#